data_AF-A0A1E5KUS5-F1
#
_entry.id   AF-A0A1E5KUS5-F1
#
_cell.length_a   1.000
_cell.length_b   1.000
_cell.length_c   1.000
_cell.angle_alpha   90.00
_cell.angle_beta   90.00
_cell.angle_gamma   90.00
#
_symmetry.space_group_name_H-M   'P 1'
#
loop_
_entity.id
_entity.type
_entity.pdbx_description
1 polymer ?
#
loop_
_entity_poly.entity_id
_entity_poly.type
_entity_poly.pdbx_seq_one_letter_code
_entity_poly.pdbx_strand_id
1 'polypeptide(L)'
;MEKSILSKKLFDSINALEESLKKKWSTVDKSVTNFYQNIHNGFYDFTCKSMGLDSADNIESMGDYEWEYKDQLKFDTTYLYNFFSNGMGDYIALDENKPIENGSFLWSKSELPKMNLNFWDMIDEWIIVGLDN
;
A
#
# COMPACT_ATOMS: atom_id res chain seq x y z
N MET A 1 -33.30 23.61 15.59
CA MET A 1 -33.45 22.15 15.49
C MET A 1 -32.57 21.57 14.38
N GLU A 2 -32.55 22.13 13.16
CA GLU A 2 -31.70 21.67 12.04
C GLU A 2 -30.18 21.65 12.30
N LYS A 3 -29.61 22.70 12.92
CA LYS A 3 -28.15 22.74 13.20
C LYS A 3 -27.65 21.57 14.06
N SER A 4 -28.48 21.08 14.98
CA SER A 4 -28.15 19.93 15.85
C SER A 4 -28.23 18.59 15.11
N ILE A 5 -29.06 18.50 14.07
CA ILE A 5 -29.19 17.31 13.22
C ILE A 5 -28.00 17.23 12.26
N LEU A 6 -27.59 18.38 11.69
CA LEU A 6 -26.42 18.49 10.82
C LEU A 6 -25.11 18.12 11.54
N SER A 7 -24.93 18.58 12.79
CA SER A 7 -23.73 18.24 13.56
C SER A 7 -23.65 16.75 13.92
N LYS A 8 -24.78 16.13 14.24
CA LYS A 8 -24.84 14.69 14.53
C LYS A 8 -24.51 13.84 13.30
N LYS A 9 -25.11 14.17 12.15
CA LYS A 9 -24.87 13.45 10.89
C LYS A 9 -23.40 13.51 10.45
N LEU A 10 -22.75 14.66 10.66
CA LEU A 10 -21.32 14.82 10.40
C LEU A 10 -20.46 13.92 11.32
N PHE A 11 -20.76 13.90 12.61
CA PHE A 11 -20.04 13.09 13.59
C PHE A 11 -20.17 11.59 13.30
N ASP A 12 -21.38 11.12 12.99
CA ASP A 12 -21.64 9.72 12.63
C ASP A 12 -20.86 9.32 11.36
N SER A 13 -20.74 10.24 10.39
CA SER A 13 -19.98 10.00 9.16
C SER A 13 -18.47 9.91 9.42
N ILE A 14 -17.94 10.73 10.33
CA ILE A 14 -16.52 10.68 10.74
C ILE A 14 -16.22 9.35 11.44
N ASN A 15 -17.08 8.91 12.37
CA ASN A 15 -16.88 7.64 13.07
C ASN A 15 -16.94 6.45 12.11
N ALA A 16 -17.88 6.45 11.17
CA ALA A 16 -17.98 5.39 10.15
C ALA A 16 -16.73 5.35 9.25
N LEU A 17 -16.18 6.51 8.89
CA LEU A 17 -14.93 6.61 8.16
C LEU A 17 -13.77 6.03 8.98
N GLU A 18 -13.63 6.43 10.24
CA GLU A 18 -12.59 5.89 11.13
C GLU A 18 -12.70 4.38 11.31
N GLU A 19 -13.91 3.83 11.48
CA GLU A 19 -14.13 2.38 11.60
C GLU A 19 -13.77 1.65 10.30
N SER A 20 -14.14 2.20 9.14
CA SER A 20 -13.78 1.61 7.85
C SER A 20 -12.27 1.61 7.61
N LEU A 21 -11.58 2.69 8.00
CA LEU A 21 -10.12 2.77 7.94
C LEU A 21 -9.49 1.78 8.91
N LYS A 22 -9.91 1.75 10.18
CA LYS A 22 -9.43 0.78 11.17
C LYS A 22 -9.60 -0.66 10.69
N LYS A 23 -10.73 -0.97 10.05
CA LYS A 23 -10.99 -2.28 9.47
C LYS A 23 -10.03 -2.59 8.31
N LYS A 24 -9.82 -1.65 7.39
CA LYS A 24 -8.87 -1.79 6.26
C LYS A 24 -7.44 -2.05 6.76
N TRP A 25 -7.02 -1.35 7.81
CA TRP A 25 -5.65 -1.44 8.33
C TRP A 25 -5.46 -2.53 9.40
N SER A 26 -6.54 -3.21 9.84
CA SER A 26 -6.45 -4.22 10.91
C SER A 26 -5.78 -5.53 10.48
N THR A 27 -5.74 -5.79 9.18
CA THR A 27 -5.11 -6.96 8.53
C THR A 27 -3.64 -6.69 8.19
N VAL A 28 -3.28 -5.43 7.97
CA VAL A 28 -1.91 -5.01 7.68
C VAL A 28 -1.03 -5.18 8.92
N ASP A 29 0.22 -5.59 8.71
CA ASP A 29 1.18 -5.76 9.80
C ASP A 29 1.37 -4.49 10.64
N LYS A 30 1.64 -4.70 11.94
CA LYS A 30 1.78 -3.61 12.93
C LYS A 30 2.93 -2.67 12.62
N SER A 31 4.03 -3.17 12.06
CA SER A 31 5.17 -2.33 11.70
C SER A 31 4.80 -1.34 10.60
N VAL A 32 4.08 -1.81 9.57
CA VAL A 32 3.60 -1.00 8.44
C VAL A 32 2.57 0.01 8.92
N THR A 33 1.54 -0.42 9.65
CA THR A 33 0.53 0.50 10.20
C THR A 33 1.14 1.54 11.14
N ASN A 34 2.11 1.15 11.98
CA ASN A 34 2.82 2.07 12.86
C ASN A 34 3.63 3.13 12.09
N PHE A 35 4.25 2.76 10.96
CA PHE A 35 4.92 3.71 10.08
C PHE A 35 3.93 4.78 9.59
N TYR A 36 2.79 4.36 9.02
CA TYR A 36 1.79 5.29 8.47
C TYR A 36 1.11 6.17 9.52
N GLN A 37 0.92 5.66 10.74
CA GLN A 37 0.21 6.37 11.81
C GLN A 37 1.12 7.29 12.63
N ASN A 38 2.37 6.88 12.88
CA ASN A 38 3.22 7.53 13.88
C ASN A 38 4.52 8.11 13.29
N ILE A 39 4.90 7.73 12.07
CA ILE A 39 6.15 8.17 11.44
C ILE A 39 5.86 9.10 10.25
N HIS A 40 5.25 8.58 9.18
CA HIS A 40 4.92 9.38 8.00
C HIS A 40 3.85 8.70 7.12
N ASN A 41 2.97 9.49 6.48
CA ASN A 41 1.98 8.98 5.52
C ASN A 41 2.60 8.86 4.11
N GLY A 42 3.37 7.79 3.89
CA GLY A 42 4.23 7.59 2.70
C GLY A 42 5.66 8.09 2.92
N PHE A 43 6.58 7.90 1.99
CA PHE A 43 7.94 8.42 2.00
C PHE A 43 8.52 8.27 0.60
N TYR A 44 8.47 9.34 -0.19
CA TYR A 44 8.81 9.33 -1.61
C TYR A 44 9.54 10.60 -2.01
N ASP A 45 10.21 10.57 -3.16
CA ASP A 45 10.86 11.73 -3.75
C ASP A 45 9.81 12.80 -4.05
N PHE A 46 9.97 13.97 -3.42
CA PHE A 46 9.05 15.10 -3.53
C PHE A 46 8.91 15.63 -4.96
N THR A 47 9.95 15.52 -5.78
CA THR A 47 10.01 16.09 -7.14
C THR A 47 9.12 15.34 -8.12
N CYS A 48 9.03 14.01 -7.99
CA CYS A 48 8.24 13.14 -8.86
C CYS A 48 7.02 12.51 -8.16
N LYS A 49 6.90 12.68 -6.83
CA LYS A 49 5.89 12.03 -5.98
C LYS A 49 5.87 10.50 -6.15
N SER A 50 7.06 9.93 -6.29
CA SER A 50 7.29 8.50 -6.49
C SER A 50 8.70 8.13 -6.04
N MET A 51 9.23 6.97 -6.42
CA MET A 51 10.49 6.45 -5.89
C MET A 51 10.44 6.32 -4.36
N GLY A 52 9.41 5.65 -3.87
CA GLY A 52 9.19 5.58 -2.43
C GLY A 52 7.90 4.88 -2.02
N LEU A 53 7.69 4.85 -0.71
CA LEU A 53 6.44 4.42 -0.09
C LEU A 53 5.32 5.38 -0.45
N ASP A 54 4.25 4.90 -1.08
CA ASP A 54 3.07 5.69 -1.40
C ASP A 54 2.32 6.13 -0.14
N SER A 55 1.59 7.24 -0.22
CA SER A 55 0.68 7.63 0.84
C SER A 55 -0.47 6.63 0.97
N ALA A 56 -1.04 6.49 2.15
CA ALA A 56 -2.19 5.63 2.45
C ALA A 56 -3.36 5.75 1.45
N ASP A 57 -3.59 6.96 0.94
CA ASP A 57 -4.67 7.27 -0.01
C ASP A 57 -4.39 6.74 -1.43
N ASN A 58 -3.13 6.42 -1.75
CA ASN A 58 -2.66 5.91 -3.04
C ASN A 58 -2.33 4.40 -3.01
N ILE A 59 -2.64 3.73 -1.89
CA ILE A 59 -2.54 2.28 -1.77
C ILE A 59 -3.77 1.67 -2.45
N GLU A 60 -3.51 1.01 -3.57
CA GLU A 60 -4.48 0.42 -4.48
C GLU A 60 -4.32 -1.10 -4.55
N SER A 61 -5.39 -1.78 -4.97
CA SER A 61 -5.38 -3.22 -5.15
C SER A 61 -4.61 -3.58 -6.42
N MET A 62 -3.64 -4.50 -6.30
CA MET A 62 -2.95 -5.07 -7.46
C MET A 62 -3.88 -5.96 -8.29
N GLY A 63 -5.01 -6.41 -7.73
CA GLY A 63 -6.03 -7.13 -8.49
C GLY A 63 -6.80 -6.27 -9.48
N ASP A 64 -6.87 -4.96 -9.22
CA ASP A 64 -7.53 -3.98 -10.10
C ASP A 64 -6.58 -3.42 -11.16
N TYR A 65 -5.28 -3.69 -11.03
CA TYR A 65 -4.27 -3.25 -11.99
C TYR A 65 -4.44 -4.00 -13.33
N GLU A 66 -4.58 -3.24 -14.42
CA GLU A 66 -4.62 -3.75 -15.78
C GLU A 66 -3.21 -4.10 -16.24
N TRP A 67 -2.97 -5.38 -16.52
CA TRP A 67 -1.63 -5.89 -16.72
C TRP A 67 -1.58 -7.04 -17.72
N GLU A 68 -0.60 -7.02 -18.61
CA GLU A 68 -0.53 -7.93 -19.76
C GLU A 68 -0.33 -9.41 -19.38
N TYR A 69 0.26 -9.67 -18.21
CA TYR A 69 0.53 -11.03 -17.72
C TYR A 69 -0.51 -11.54 -16.69
N LYS A 70 -1.65 -10.83 -16.53
CA LYS A 70 -2.66 -11.15 -15.51
C LYS A 70 -3.14 -12.60 -15.57
N ASP A 71 -3.37 -13.13 -16.78
CA ASP A 71 -3.83 -14.51 -17.00
C ASP A 71 -2.78 -15.59 -16.63
N GLN A 72 -1.53 -15.20 -16.41
CA GLN A 72 -0.43 -16.10 -16.05
C GLN A 72 -0.24 -16.22 -14.53
N LEU A 73 -0.94 -15.39 -13.74
CA LEU A 73 -0.86 -15.41 -12.29
C LEU A 73 -1.42 -16.72 -11.73
N LYS A 74 -0.68 -17.33 -10.80
CA LYS A 74 -1.05 -18.58 -10.13
C LYS A 74 -1.40 -18.37 -8.65
N PHE A 75 -1.63 -17.12 -8.26
CA PHE A 75 -1.93 -16.71 -6.90
C PHE A 75 -3.06 -15.68 -6.89
N ASP A 76 -3.70 -15.54 -5.74
CA ASP A 76 -4.79 -14.59 -5.54
C ASP A 76 -4.23 -13.18 -5.28
N THR A 77 -4.78 -12.18 -5.96
CA THR A 77 -4.43 -10.75 -5.81
C THR A 77 -5.45 -9.97 -4.99
N THR A 78 -6.49 -10.62 -4.47
CA THR A 78 -7.60 -9.97 -3.73
C THR A 78 -7.12 -9.13 -2.54
N TYR A 79 -6.03 -9.55 -1.88
CA TYR A 79 -5.46 -8.90 -0.70
C TYR A 79 -4.05 -8.35 -0.94
N LEU A 80 -3.68 -8.18 -2.21
CA LEU A 80 -2.36 -7.68 -2.60
C LEU A 80 -2.48 -6.19 -2.95
N TYR A 81 -1.76 -5.34 -2.22
CA TYR A 81 -1.83 -3.88 -2.40
C TYR A 81 -0.45 -3.26 -2.62
N ASN A 82 -0.33 -2.22 -3.45
CA ASN A 82 0.94 -1.49 -3.65
C ASN A 82 1.22 -0.55 -2.48
N PHE A 83 2.42 -0.67 -1.91
CA PHE A 83 2.90 0.23 -0.87
C PHE A 83 4.06 1.11 -1.34
N PHE A 84 4.82 0.68 -2.35
CA PHE A 84 5.90 1.44 -2.95
C PHE A 84 5.71 1.53 -4.45
N SER A 85 6.09 2.66 -5.05
CA SER A 85 6.17 2.85 -6.49
C SER A 85 7.52 3.47 -6.87
N ASN A 86 8.14 2.96 -7.92
CA ASN A 86 9.32 3.58 -8.53
C ASN A 86 8.97 4.63 -9.61
N GLY A 87 7.68 4.84 -9.88
CA GLY A 87 7.21 5.83 -10.87
C GLY A 87 7.42 5.41 -12.32
N MET A 88 8.02 4.25 -12.55
CA MET A 88 8.26 3.66 -13.87
C MET A 88 7.50 2.35 -14.08
N GLY A 89 6.65 1.96 -13.13
CA GLY A 89 5.77 0.79 -13.21
C GLY A 89 6.30 -0.44 -12.51
N ASP A 90 7.27 -0.29 -11.60
CA ASP A 90 7.60 -1.30 -10.61
C ASP A 90 7.08 -0.88 -9.24
N TYR A 91 6.58 -1.86 -8.50
CA TYR A 91 5.92 -1.67 -7.22
C TYR A 91 6.39 -2.72 -6.22
N ILE A 92 6.46 -2.33 -4.94
CA ILE A 92 6.49 -3.30 -3.85
C ILE A 92 5.07 -3.42 -3.33
N ALA A 93 4.52 -4.62 -3.44
CA ALA A 93 3.19 -4.94 -2.98
C ALA A 93 3.25 -5.91 -1.79
N LEU A 94 2.25 -5.85 -0.92
CA LEU A 94 2.14 -6.71 0.26
C LEU A 94 0.80 -7.45 0.23
N ASP A 95 0.86 -8.76 0.39
CA ASP A 95 -0.31 -9.61 0.65
C ASP A 95 -0.66 -9.51 2.13
N GLU A 96 -1.75 -8.83 2.46
CA GLU A 96 -2.16 -8.58 3.84
C GLU A 96 -2.50 -9.86 4.63
N ASN A 97 -2.69 -11.00 3.96
CA ASN A 97 -2.89 -12.28 4.64
C ASN A 97 -1.59 -13.01 4.96
N LYS A 98 -0.43 -12.46 4.59
CA LYS A 98 0.87 -13.07 4.82
C LYS A 98 1.72 -12.25 5.78
N PRO A 99 2.61 -12.92 6.55
CA PRO A 99 3.63 -12.24 7.34
C PRO A 99 4.53 -11.36 6.45
N ILE A 100 5.00 -10.24 6.98
CA ILE A 100 5.85 -9.31 6.23
C ILE A 100 7.16 -9.94 5.77
N GLU A 101 7.66 -10.97 6.44
CA GLU A 101 8.93 -11.63 6.13
C GLU A 101 8.91 -12.38 4.79
N ASN A 102 7.72 -12.72 4.28
CA ASN A 102 7.55 -13.43 3.01
C ASN A 102 6.26 -13.06 2.25
N GLY A 103 5.56 -12.02 2.69
CA GLY A 103 4.29 -11.57 2.12
C GLY A 103 4.44 -10.60 0.97
N SER A 104 5.66 -10.15 0.67
CA SER A 104 5.89 -9.11 -0.32
C SER A 104 6.21 -9.64 -1.71
N PHE A 105 5.84 -8.78 -2.66
CA PHE A 105 5.98 -9.00 -4.08
C PHE A 105 6.72 -7.82 -4.68
N LEU A 106 7.72 -8.10 -5.51
CA LEU A 106 8.20 -7.12 -6.47
C LEU A 106 7.39 -7.30 -7.75
N TRP A 107 6.47 -6.36 -7.97
CA TRP A 107 5.63 -6.33 -9.15
C TRP A 107 6.26 -5.43 -10.21
N SER A 108 6.36 -5.90 -11.45
CA SER A 108 6.85 -5.09 -12.57
C SER A 108 5.83 -5.08 -13.69
N LYS A 109 5.73 -3.94 -14.38
CA LYS A 109 4.98 -3.87 -15.64
C LYS A 109 5.51 -4.83 -16.71
N SER A 110 6.77 -5.26 -16.63
CA SER A 110 7.48 -5.96 -17.71
C SER A 110 7.74 -7.45 -17.47
N GLU A 111 7.52 -7.96 -16.25
CA GLU A 111 7.81 -9.36 -15.92
C GLU A 111 6.92 -9.90 -14.80
N LEU A 112 6.79 -11.24 -14.71
CA LEU A 112 6.04 -11.88 -13.62
C LEU A 112 6.59 -11.50 -12.24
N PRO A 113 5.73 -11.33 -11.21
CA PRO A 113 6.15 -10.73 -9.96
C PRO A 113 7.07 -11.70 -9.21
N LYS A 114 8.13 -11.16 -8.60
CA LYS A 114 8.95 -11.95 -7.67
C LYS A 114 8.22 -12.02 -6.34
N MET A 115 8.13 -13.22 -5.76
CA MET A 115 7.33 -13.52 -4.58
C MET A 115 8.19 -13.95 -3.39
N ASN A 116 7.57 -14.07 -2.21
CA ASN A 116 8.20 -14.56 -0.98
C ASN A 116 9.33 -13.64 -0.49
N LEU A 117 9.12 -12.33 -0.60
CA LEU A 117 10.08 -11.32 -0.19
C LEU A 117 9.70 -10.74 1.17
N ASN A 118 10.70 -10.27 1.90
CA ASN A 118 10.49 -9.47 3.11
C ASN A 118 10.13 -8.03 2.73
N PHE A 119 9.02 -7.52 3.27
CA PHE A 119 8.55 -6.17 3.00
C PHE A 119 9.59 -5.10 3.27
N TRP A 120 10.12 -5.02 4.49
CA TRP A 120 11.02 -3.94 4.87
C TRP A 120 12.38 -4.06 4.19
N ASP A 121 12.89 -5.29 4.01
CA ASP A 121 14.13 -5.50 3.26
C ASP A 121 14.00 -4.96 1.83
N MET A 122 12.84 -5.17 1.19
CA MET A 122 12.56 -4.64 -0.15
C MET A 122 12.41 -3.11 -0.15
N ILE A 123 11.72 -2.53 0.84
CA ILE A 123 11.61 -1.07 0.96
C ILE A 123 12.99 -0.44 1.11
N ASP A 124 13.82 -0.96 2.00
CA ASP A 124 15.18 -0.47 2.25
C ASP A 124 16.05 -0.58 0.99
N GLU A 125 16.04 -1.74 0.32
CA GLU A 125 16.79 -1.96 -0.92
C GLU A 125 16.41 -0.95 -2.02
N TRP A 126 15.12 -0.73 -2.25
CA TRP A 126 14.65 0.15 -3.32
C TRP A 126 14.81 1.63 -3.01
N ILE A 127 14.75 2.02 -1.73
CA ILE A 127 15.13 3.38 -1.31
C ILE A 127 16.62 3.62 -1.59
N ILE A 128 17.49 2.66 -1.24
CA ILE A 128 18.93 2.76 -1.53
C ILE A 128 19.17 2.89 -3.03
N VAL A 129 18.56 2.02 -3.85
CA VAL A 129 18.66 2.11 -5.31
C VAL A 129 18.19 3.47 -5.83
N GLY A 130 17.14 4.05 -5.23
CA GLY A 130 16.66 5.38 -5.61
C GLY A 130 17.61 6.52 -5.24
N LEU A 131 18.34 6.39 -4.13
CA LEU A 131 19.28 7.39 -3.61
C LEU A 131 20.69 7.28 -4.22
N ASP A 132 21.09 6.10 -4.68
CA ASP A 132 22.40 5.83 -5.28
C ASP A 132 22.48 6.25 -6.78
N ASN A 133 21.44 6.90 -7.31
CA ASN A 133 21.38 7.40 -8.70
C ASN A 133 21.91 8.83 -8.89
#